data_AF-A0A6L3SZ07-F1
#
_entry.id   AF-A0A6L3SZ07-F1
#
_cell.length_a   1.000
_cell.length_b   1.000
_cell.length_c   1.000
_cell.angle_alpha   90.00
_cell.angle_beta   90.00
_cell.angle_gamma   90.00
#
_symmetry.space_group_name_H-M   'P 1'
#
loop_
_entity.id
_entity.type
_entity.pdbx_description
1 polymer ?
#
loop_
_entity_poly.entity_id
_entity_poly.type
_entity_poly.pdbx_seq_one_letter_code
_entity_poly.pdbx_strand_id
1 'polypeptide(L)' 'MTTTFTAADKLRCAEREVRQRRRVYAGLVARGAMKPAGAEREIATMEAIATDYRVQAAAEKPDLFAMGEGGRG' A
#
# COMPACT_ATOMS: atom_id res chain seq x y z
N MET A 1 0.61 1.63 -24.12
CA MET A 1 1.73 2.13 -23.29
C MET A 1 1.80 1.28 -22.04
N THR A 2 2.93 0.65 -21.76
CA THR A 2 3.11 -0.20 -20.57
C THR A 2 3.68 0.67 -19.46
N THR A 3 2.83 1.09 -18.51
CA THR A 3 3.28 1.87 -17.36
C THR A 3 3.87 0.92 -16.32
N THR A 4 5.16 1.04 -16.03
CA THR A 4 5.81 0.33 -14.93
C THR A 4 5.53 1.08 -13.63
N PHE A 5 4.97 0.39 -12.64
CA PHE A 5 4.68 0.95 -11.31
C PHE A 5 5.71 0.51 -10.29
N THR A 6 6.25 1.46 -9.54
CA THR A 6 7.17 1.22 -8.41
C THR A 6 6.42 0.61 -7.22
N ALA A 7 7.12 -0.03 -6.29
CA ALA A 7 6.52 -0.46 -5.03
C ALA A 7 5.99 0.73 -4.23
N ALA A 8 6.65 1.90 -4.32
CA ALA A 8 6.13 3.14 -3.75
C ALA A 8 4.76 3.53 -4.34
N ASP A 9 4.55 3.38 -5.65
CA ASP A 9 3.25 3.65 -6.29
C ASP A 9 2.17 2.69 -5.79
N LYS A 10 2.51 1.41 -5.73
CA LYS A 10 1.62 0.34 -5.26
C LYS A 10 1.26 0.53 -3.78
N LEU A 11 2.21 0.92 -2.94
CA LEU A 11 1.98 1.26 -1.53
C LEU A 11 0.97 2.40 -1.39
N ARG A 12 1.17 3.51 -2.10
CA ARG A 12 0.24 4.66 -2.05
C ARG A 12 -1.17 4.26 -2.49
N CYS A 13 -1.28 3.41 -3.51
CA CYS A 13 -2.56 2.88 -3.96
C CYS A 13 -3.23 2.03 -2.88
N ALA A 14 -2.50 1.05 -2.31
CA ALA A 14 -3.03 0.15 -1.28
C ALA A 14 -3.49 0.91 -0.03
N GLU A 15 -2.71 1.89 0.45
CA GLU A 15 -3.08 2.73 1.61
C GLU A 15 -4.32 3.60 1.33
N ARG A 16 -4.54 4.03 0.08
CA ARG A 16 -5.78 4.70 -0.32
C ARG A 16 -6.96 3.74 -0.24
N GLU A 17 -6.80 2.53 -0.75
CA GLU A 17 -7.84 1.49 -0.74
C GLU A 17 -8.23 1.08 0.68
N VAL A 18 -7.28 0.90 1.61
CA VAL A 18 -7.60 0.62 3.02
C VAL A 18 -8.52 1.71 3.59
N ARG A 19 -8.17 2.99 3.39
CA ARG A 19 -8.98 4.13 3.86
C ARG A 19 -10.36 4.16 3.20
N GLN A 20 -10.41 3.91 1.89
CA GLN A 20 -11.66 3.90 1.15
C GLN A 20 -12.58 2.77 1.60
N ARG A 21 -12.06 1.54 1.75
CA ARG A 21 -12.81 0.38 2.23
C ARG A 21 -13.35 0.60 3.63
N ARG A 22 -12.54 1.08 4.57
CA ARG A 22 -12.99 1.42 5.94
C ARG A 22 -14.20 2.37 5.93
N ARG A 23 -14.20 3.38 5.04
CA ARG A 23 -15.31 4.33 4.91
C ARG A 23 -16.52 3.74 4.20
N VAL A 24 -16.33 3.10 3.04
CA VAL A 24 -17.43 2.64 2.18
C VAL A 24 -18.10 1.41 2.79
N TYR A 25 -17.31 0.46 3.27
CA TYR A 25 -17.82 -0.83 3.75
C TYR A 25 -18.66 -0.67 5.01
N ALA A 26 -18.35 0.31 5.88
CA ALA A 26 -19.21 0.66 7.00
C ALA A 26 -20.65 0.96 6.55
N GLY A 27 -20.80 1.75 5.48
CA GLY A 27 -22.11 2.04 4.88
C GLY A 27 -22.76 0.84 4.19
N LEU A 28 -21.96 -0.03 3.55
CA LEU A 28 -22.45 -1.28 2.94
C LEU A 28 -23.00 -2.26 3.98
N VAL A 29 -22.28 -2.39 5.11
CA VAL A 29 -22.67 -3.24 6.23
C VAL A 29 -23.93 -2.72 6.88
N ALA A 30 -24.01 -1.41 7.16
CA ALA A 30 -25.17 -0.79 7.80
C ALA A 30 -26.48 -1.01 7.00
N ARG A 31 -26.41 -1.02 5.67
CA ARG A 31 -27.58 -1.26 4.80
C ARG A 31 -27.82 -2.73 4.43
N GLY A 32 -27.05 -3.65 5.01
CA GLY A 32 -27.17 -5.10 4.75
C GLY A 32 -26.66 -5.56 3.38
N ALA A 33 -25.96 -4.69 2.63
CA ALA A 33 -25.39 -5.02 1.32
C ALA A 33 -24.04 -5.76 1.41
N MET A 34 -23.47 -5.88 2.61
CA MET A 34 -22.22 -6.61 2.88
C MET A 34 -22.26 -7.21 4.29
N LYS A 35 -21.70 -8.42 4.45
CA LYS A 35 -21.55 -9.03 5.78
C LYS A 35 -20.37 -8.39 6.54
N PRO A 36 -20.49 -8.08 7.85
CA PRO A 36 -19.41 -7.50 8.64
C PRO A 36 -18.09 -8.29 8.53
N ALA A 37 -18.15 -9.62 8.72
CA ALA A 37 -16.97 -10.48 8.64
C ALA A 37 -16.30 -10.46 7.24
N GLY A 38 -17.08 -10.27 6.18
CA GLY A 38 -16.55 -10.12 4.83
C GLY A 38 -15.80 -8.79 4.66
N ALA A 39 -16.38 -7.70 5.16
CA ALA A 39 -15.76 -6.38 5.15
C ALA A 39 -14.44 -6.38 5.93
N GLU A 40 -14.43 -6.94 7.13
CA GLU A 40 -13.24 -7.07 7.97
C GLU A 40 -12.14 -7.86 7.27
N ARG A 41 -12.47 -9.03 6.70
CA ARG A 41 -11.50 -9.87 5.98
C ARG A 41 -10.87 -9.13 4.79
N GLU A 42 -11.67 -8.41 4.03
CA GLU A 42 -11.18 -7.66 2.87
C GLU A 42 -10.33 -6.44 3.25
N ILE A 43 -10.66 -5.78 4.36
CA ILE A 43 -9.83 -4.69 4.92
C ILE A 43 -8.50 -5.27 5.41
N ALA A 44 -8.52 -6.35 6.20
CA ALA A 44 -7.33 -7.00 6.72
C ALA A 44 -6.40 -7.50 5.60
N THR A 45 -6.97 -8.09 4.54
CA THR A 45 -6.19 -8.51 3.36
C THR A 45 -5.51 -7.31 2.68
N MET A 46 -6.21 -6.18 2.54
CA MET A 46 -5.64 -4.99 1.92
C MET A 46 -4.57 -4.33 2.79
N GLU A 47 -4.72 -4.38 4.12
CA GLU A 47 -3.71 -3.93 5.07
C GLU A 47 -2.43 -4.78 5.01
N ALA A 48 -2.56 -6.09 4.83
CA ALA A 48 -1.43 -6.98 4.60
C ALA A 48 -0.69 -6.61 3.30
N ILE A 49 -1.42 -6.38 2.19
CA ILE A 49 -0.84 -5.94 0.91
C ILE A 49 -0.08 -4.61 1.07
N ALA A 50 -0.66 -3.64 1.80
CA ALA A 50 0.02 -2.37 2.07
C ALA A 50 1.30 -2.58 2.89
N THR A 51 1.30 -3.52 3.83
CA THR A 51 2.47 -3.87 4.64
C THR A 51 3.58 -4.49 3.77
N ASP A 52 3.23 -5.41 2.87
CA ASP A 52 4.19 -6.02 1.95
C ASP A 52 4.88 -4.98 1.07
N TYR A 53 4.09 -4.04 0.50
CA TYR A 53 4.66 -2.97 -0.31
C TYR A 53 5.42 -1.93 0.50
N ARG A 54 5.15 -1.77 1.81
CA ARG A 54 5.97 -0.91 2.66
C ARG A 54 7.38 -1.45 2.81
N VAL A 55 7.53 -2.77 2.95
CA VAL A 55 8.85 -3.43 2.98
C VAL A 55 9.55 -3.27 1.64
N GLN A 56 8.85 -3.54 0.53
CA GLN A 56 9.43 -3.42 -0.82
C GLN A 56 9.82 -1.97 -1.16
N ALA A 57 8.97 -0.98 -0.85
CA ALA A 57 9.26 0.43 -1.11
C ALA A 57 10.42 0.95 -0.26
N ALA A 58 10.64 0.38 0.93
CA ALA A 58 11.83 0.68 1.72
C ALA A 58 13.11 0.14 1.06
N ALA A 59 13.04 -1.06 0.48
CA ALA A 59 14.14 -1.66 -0.27
C ALA A 59 14.44 -0.94 -1.61
N GLU A 60 13.43 -0.30 -2.21
CA GLU A 60 13.61 0.51 -3.44
C GLU A 60 14.35 1.82 -3.21
N LYS A 61 14.40 2.35 -1.97
CA LYS A 61 15.14 3.59 -1.71
C LYS A 61 16.64 3.29 -1.88
N PRO A 62 17.31 3.85 -2.90
CA PRO A 62 18.77 3.77 -2.96
C PRO A 62 19.30 4.47 -1.71
N ASP A 63 20.34 3.89 -1.11
CA ASP A 63 21.06 4.49 -0.01
C ASP A 63 21.50 5.92 -0.42
N LEU A 64 20.83 6.93 0.12
CA LEU A 64 21.06 8.34 -0.17
C LEU A 64 22.48 8.78 0.25
N PHE A 65 23.19 7.97 1.02
CA PHE A 65 24.56 8.23 1.49
C PHE A 65 25.63 7.40 0.76
N ALA A 66 25.27 6.47 -0.13
CA ALA A 66 26.22 5.62 -0.85
C ALA A 66 26.89 6.32 -2.07
N MET A 67 26.51 7.56 -2.40
CA MET A 67 27.07 8.36 -3.50
C MET A 67 28.06 9.44 -3.02
N GLY A 68 28.84 9.16 -1.97
CA GLY A 68 29.61 10.17 -1.24
C GLY A 68 31.12 9.96 -1.11
N GLU A 69 31.72 8.89 -1.65
CA GLU A 69 33.18 8.69 -1.56
C GLU A 69 33.79 8.22 -2.88
N GLY A 70 34.16 9.18 -3.73
CA GLY A 70 34.87 8.91 -4.99
C GLY A 70 35.71 10.07 -5.53
N GLY A 71 35.89 11.16 -4.78
CA GLY A 71 36.75 12.28 -5.18
C GLY A 71 38.15 12.14 -4.58
N ARG A 72 39.00 11.29 -5.17
CA ARG A 72 40.45 11.24 -4.89
C ARG A 72 41.22 11.53 -6.16
N GLY A 73 42.15 12.49 -6.09
CA GLY A 73 43.28 12.65 -7.01
C GLY A 73 43.35 13.99 -7.69
#